data_AF-A0A934USX1-F1
#
_entry.id   AF-A0A934USX1-F1
#
_cell.length_a   1.000
_cell.length_b   1.000
_cell.length_c   1.000
_cell.angle_alpha   90.00
_cell.angle_beta   90.00
_cell.angle_gamma   90.00
#
_symmetry.space_group_name_H-M   'P 1'
#
loop_
_entity.id
_entity.type
_entity.pdbx_description
1 polymer ?
#
loop_
_entity_poly.entity_id
_entity_poly.type
_entity_poly.pdbx_seq_one_letter_code
_entity_poly.pdbx_strand_id
1 'polypeptide(L)' 'MSKQEDPRGRRDEDAPDPKARRKQIILGLVMGAIMGVLISALTEFWYWLPAGLALGLATGAIMKPPKA' A
#
# COMPACT_ATOMS: atom_id res chain seq x y z
N MET A 1 2.79 2.78 -47.22
CA MET A 1 1.73 3.35 -46.36
C MET A 1 1.89 2.71 -44.99
N SER A 2 2.82 3.24 -44.17
CA SER A 2 3.21 2.63 -42.91
C SER A 2 2.21 3.02 -41.83
N LYS A 3 1.45 2.03 -41.35
CA LYS A 3 0.49 2.15 -40.26
C LYS A 3 1.29 2.45 -38.99
N GLN A 4 1.28 3.72 -38.58
CA GLN A 4 1.92 4.18 -37.36
C GLN A 4 1.08 3.68 -36.19
N GLU A 5 1.48 2.55 -35.61
CA GLU A 5 0.86 2.02 -34.40
C GLU A 5 1.20 2.96 -33.24
N ASP A 6 0.19 3.69 -32.76
CA ASP A 6 0.31 4.67 -31.69
C ASP A 6 0.67 3.95 -30.37
N PRO A 7 1.86 4.20 -29.78
CA PRO A 7 2.29 3.55 -28.54
C PRO A 7 1.60 4.14 -27.29
N ARG A 8 0.62 5.03 -27.44
CA ARG A 8 -0.09 5.68 -26.33
C ARG A 8 -1.34 4.92 -25.87
N GLY A 9 -1.85 3.97 -26.67
CA GLY A 9 -3.06 3.21 -26.32
C GLY A 9 -2.92 2.17 -25.21
N ARG A 10 -1.71 1.80 -24.78
CA ARG A 10 -1.47 0.78 -23.72
C ARG A 10 -1.23 1.36 -22.31
N ARG A 11 -1.35 2.68 -22.12
CA ARG A 11 -1.04 3.29 -20.80
C ARG A 11 -2.27 3.56 -19.95
N ASP A 12 -3.46 3.52 -20.54
CA ASP A 12 -4.70 3.89 -19.86
C ASP A 12 -5.39 2.69 -19.18
N GLU A 13 -5.07 1.45 -19.58
CA GLU A 13 -5.53 0.21 -18.92
C GLU A 13 -4.69 -0.20 -17.70
N ASP A 14 -3.51 0.41 -17.53
CA ASP A 14 -2.55 0.13 -16.44
C ASP A 14 -2.68 1.15 -15.28
N ALA A 15 -3.73 1.97 -15.27
CA ALA A 15 -4.02 2.88 -14.17
C ALA A 15 -4.50 2.05 -12.96
N PRO A 16 -3.79 2.06 -11.82
CA PRO A 16 -4.19 1.24 -10.68
C PRO A 16 -5.61 1.58 -10.25
N ASP A 17 -6.47 0.55 -10.19
CA ASP A 17 -7.84 0.72 -9.74
C ASP A 17 -7.84 1.49 -8.40
N PRO A 18 -8.54 2.64 -8.30
CA PRO A 18 -8.54 3.45 -7.10
C PRO A 18 -9.03 2.70 -5.84
N LYS A 19 -9.87 1.67 -6.01
CA LYS A 19 -10.31 0.80 -4.91
C LYS A 19 -9.19 -0.14 -4.49
N ALA A 20 -8.41 -0.69 -5.41
CA ALA A 20 -7.23 -1.51 -5.08
C ALA A 20 -6.23 -0.71 -4.23
N ARG A 21 -5.98 0.55 -4.60
CA ARG A 21 -5.11 1.47 -3.84
C ARG A 21 -5.64 1.76 -2.44
N ARG A 22 -6.96 2.01 -2.28
CA ARG A 22 -7.58 2.16 -0.94
C ARG A 22 -7.47 0.88 -0.11
N LYS A 23 -7.73 -0.28 -0.71
CA LYS A 23 -7.67 -1.58 -0.02
C LYS A 23 -6.26 -1.88 0.50
N GLN A 24 -5.23 -1.50 -0.26
CA GLN A 24 -3.83 -1.65 0.14
C GLN A 24 -3.43 -0.73 1.29
N ILE A 25 -3.88 0.54 1.29
CA ILE A 25 -3.64 1.46 2.42
C ILE A 25 -4.32 0.92 3.68
N ILE A 26 -5.56 0.43 3.57
CA ILE A 26 -6.28 -0.17 4.70
C ILE A 26 -5.54 -1.41 5.19
N LEU A 27 -5.07 -2.28 4.29
CA LEU A 27 -4.33 -3.47 4.68
C LEU A 27 -3.00 -3.12 5.36
N GLY A 28 -2.26 -2.14 4.86
CA GLY A 28 -1.04 -1.63 5.48
C GLY A 28 -1.30 -1.06 6.87
N LEU A 29 -2.37 -0.27 7.03
CA LEU A 29 -2.80 0.24 8.33
C LEU A 29 -3.14 -0.90 9.31
N VAL A 30 -3.92 -1.89 8.87
CA VAL A 30 -4.31 -3.05 9.70
C VAL A 30 -3.08 -3.87 10.10
N MET A 31 -2.17 -4.15 9.16
CA MET A 31 -0.94 -4.89 9.48
C MET A 31 -0.03 -4.11 10.43
N GLY A 32 0.11 -2.80 10.23
CA GLY A 32 0.87 -1.93 11.14
C GLY A 32 0.26 -1.86 12.54
N ALA A 33 -1.07 -1.82 12.64
CA ALA A 33 -1.76 -1.86 13.92
C ALA A 33 -1.53 -3.21 14.63
N ILE A 34 -1.64 -4.34 13.93
CA ILE A 34 -1.40 -5.68 14.49
C ILE A 34 0.04 -5.80 14.98
N MET A 35 1.03 -5.42 14.15
CA MET A 35 2.44 -5.48 14.52
C MET A 35 2.78 -4.49 15.63
N GLY A 36 2.22 -3.28 15.62
CA GLY A 36 2.39 -2.30 16.69
C GLY A 36 1.85 -2.79 18.03
N VAL A 37 0.69 -3.47 18.03
CA VAL A 37 0.12 -4.10 19.23
C VAL A 37 0.99 -5.27 19.70
N LEU A 38 1.41 -6.17 18.80
CA LEU A 38 2.28 -7.30 19.13
C LEU A 38 3.60 -6.83 19.75
N ILE A 39 4.27 -5.84 19.14
CA ILE A 39 5.54 -5.31 19.66
C ILE A 39 5.31 -4.58 20.99
N SER A 40 4.26 -3.78 21.11
CA SER A 40 3.93 -3.09 22.37
C SER A 40 3.64 -4.08 23.51
N ALA A 41 2.95 -5.18 23.20
CA ALA A 41 2.64 -6.22 24.18
C ALA A 41 3.89 -7.01 24.60
N LEU A 42 4.80 -7.31 23.68
CA LEU A 42 6.05 -8.01 23.98
C LEU A 42 7.06 -7.15 24.74
N THR A 43 7.05 -5.83 24.54
CA THR A 43 8.02 -4.90 25.12
C THR A 43 7.48 -4.10 26.31
N GLU A 44 6.19 -4.25 26.64
CA GLU A 44 5.42 -3.41 27.59
C GLU A 44 5.52 -1.90 27.29
N PHE A 45 6.01 -1.52 26.10
CA PHE A 45 6.34 -0.15 25.75
C PHE A 45 5.33 0.39 24.74
N TRP A 46 4.38 1.18 25.26
CA TRP A 46 3.20 1.66 24.55
C TRP A 46 3.48 2.60 23.37
N TYR A 47 4.67 3.21 23.30
CA TYR A 47 5.05 4.06 22.15
C TYR A 47 5.26 3.28 20.85
N TRP A 48 5.30 1.95 20.89
CA TRP A 48 5.34 1.12 19.68
C TRP A 48 4.03 1.11 18.90
N LEU A 49 2.89 1.45 19.51
CA LEU A 49 1.60 1.59 18.82
C LEU A 49 1.61 2.67 17.73
N PRO A 50 1.95 3.94 18.02
CA PRO A 50 2.03 4.98 17.00
C PRO A 50 3.12 4.70 15.96
N ALA A 51 4.25 4.09 16.35
CA ALA A 51 5.30 3.67 15.43
C ALA A 51 4.81 2.56 14.46
N GLY A 52 4.09 1.56 14.95
CA GLY A 52 3.48 0.50 14.15
C GLY A 52 2.43 1.04 13.18
N LEU A 53 1.59 1.97 13.62
CA LEU A 53 0.63 2.68 12.75
C LEU A 53 1.34 3.47 11.66
N ALA A 54 2.39 4.24 11.99
CA ALA A 54 3.16 5.01 11.03
C ALA A 54 3.85 4.10 9.99
N LEU A 55 4.46 3.01 10.46
CA LEU A 55 5.12 2.03 9.59
C LEU A 55 4.12 1.31 8.68
N GLY A 56 2.95 0.93 9.19
CA GLY A 56 1.88 0.31 8.42
C GLY A 56 1.32 1.23 7.34
N LEU A 57 1.09 2.50 7.68
CA LEU A 57 0.68 3.52 6.72
C LEU A 57 1.74 3.75 5.66
N ALA A 58 3.01 3.91 6.05
CA ALA A 58 4.12 4.09 5.11
C ALA A 58 4.25 2.89 4.17
N THR A 59 4.16 1.68 4.70
CA THR A 59 4.23 0.44 3.91
C THR A 59 3.04 0.33 2.93
N GLY A 60 1.83 0.59 3.40
CA GLY A 60 0.62 0.58 2.59
C GLY A 60 0.56 1.69 1.54
N ALA A 61 1.25 2.81 1.77
CA ALA A 61 1.34 3.93 0.84
C ALA A 61 2.46 3.74 -0.21
N ILE A 62 3.57 3.09 0.17
CA ILE A 62 4.77 2.94 -0.69
C ILE A 62 4.69 1.69 -1.56
N MET A 63 4.08 0.59 -1.07
CA MET A 63 3.99 -0.62 -1.88
C MET A 63 3.19 -0.32 -3.16
N LYS A 64 3.84 -0.50 -4.31
CA LYS A 64 3.23 -0.33 -5.63
C LYS A 64 2.02 -1.28 -5.68
N PRO A 65 0.83 -0.82 -6.11
CA PRO A 65 -0.33 -1.69 -6.21
C PRO A 65 0.04 -2.89 -7.09
N PRO A 66 -0.32 -4.13 -6.68
CA PRO A 66 -0.15 -5.27 -7.56
C PRO A 66 -0.87 -4.92 -8.86
N LYS A 67 -0.14 -4.97 -9.98
CA LYS A 67 -0.77 -4.96 -11.29
C LYS A 67 -1.78 -6.10 -11.28
N ALA A 68 -3.05 -5.75 -11.39
CA ALA A 68 -4.07 -6.73 -11.77
C ALA A 68 -3.75 -7.24 -13.18
#